data_AF-A0A1V0NY67-F1
#
_entry.id   AF-A0A1V0NY67-F1
#
_cell.length_a   1.000
_cell.length_b   1.000
_cell.length_c   1.000
_cell.angle_alpha   90.00
_cell.angle_beta   90.00
_cell.angle_gamma   90.00
#
_symmetry.space_group_name_H-M   'P 1'
#
loop_
_entity.id
_entity.type
_entity.pdbx_description
1 polymer ?
#
loop_
_entity_poly.entity_id
_entity_poly.type
_entity_poly.pdbx_seq_one_letter_code
_entity_poly.pdbx_strand_id
1 'polypeptide(L)'
;MLREFKNFILRGNVLDLAVGVIIGSAFTGLVTSLVNNLINALIGMFVQSTALANFYFYIDKIKFTYGAFLNDTINFVITAFVVFIIIKVC
;
A
#
# COMPACT_ATOMS: atom_id res chain seq x y z
N MET A 1 -13.61 -22.31 29.39
CA MET A 1 -13.04 -22.06 28.05
C MET A 1 -14.05 -21.48 27.06
N LEU A 2 -14.92 -22.24 26.39
CA LEU A 2 -15.82 -21.69 25.34
C LEU A 2 -16.80 -20.61 25.85
N ARG A 3 -17.31 -20.76 27.08
CA ARG A 3 -18.22 -19.79 27.70
C ARG A 3 -17.50 -18.50 28.14
N GLU A 4 -16.26 -18.63 28.61
CA GLU A 4 -15.39 -17.49 28.95
C GLU A 4 -14.89 -16.77 27.70
N PHE A 5 -14.57 -17.52 26.64
CA PHE A 5 -14.24 -16.97 25.34
C PHE A 5 -15.42 -16.18 24.77
N LYS A 6 -16.63 -16.74 24.76
CA LYS A 6 -17.85 -16.00 24.35
C LYS A 6 -18.03 -14.71 25.17
N ASN A 7 -17.87 -14.76 26.49
CA ASN A 7 -17.95 -13.57 27.35
C ASN A 7 -16.82 -12.56 27.11
N PHE A 8 -15.68 -12.99 26.58
CA PHE A 8 -14.57 -12.12 26.20
C PHE A 8 -14.83 -11.38 24.88
N ILE A 9 -15.33 -12.07 23.84
CA ILE A 9 -15.65 -11.46 22.53
C ILE A 9 -16.90 -10.58 22.57
N LEU A 10 -17.85 -10.88 23.48
CA LEU A 10 -19.04 -10.06 23.69
C LEU A 10 -18.74 -8.72 24.39
N ARG A 11 -17.49 -8.47 24.79
CA ARG A 11 -17.08 -7.13 25.23
C ARG A 11 -17.09 -6.22 24.00
N GLY A 12 -18.03 -5.28 23.94
CA GLY A 12 -18.22 -4.35 22.81
C GLY A 12 -16.90 -3.71 22.34
N ASN A 13 -16.05 -3.27 23.27
CA ASN A 13 -14.74 -2.68 22.95
C ASN A 13 -13.79 -3.60 22.14
N VAL A 14 -13.88 -4.93 22.30
CA VAL A 14 -13.05 -5.89 21.56
C VAL A 14 -13.62 -6.15 20.18
N LEU A 15 -14.95 -6.22 20.07
CA LEU A 15 -15.64 -6.44 18.79
C LEU A 15 -15.48 -5.22 17.88
N ASP A 16 -15.65 -4.00 18.40
CA ASP A 16 -15.50 -2.76 17.64
C ASP A 16 -14.06 -2.57 17.16
N LEU A 17 -13.08 -2.90 18.02
CA LEU A 17 -11.67 -2.91 17.64
C LEU A 17 -11.38 -3.91 16.53
N ALA A 18 -11.92 -5.13 16.63
CA ALA A 18 -11.73 -6.16 15.61
C ALA A 18 -12.33 -5.74 14.26
N VAL A 19 -13.52 -5.15 14.26
CA VAL A 19 -14.16 -4.63 13.05
C VAL A 19 -13.34 -3.50 12.44
N GLY A 20 -12.85 -2.57 13.25
CA GLY A 20 -11.98 -1.47 12.79
C GLY A 20 -10.71 -1.95 12.09
N VAL A 21 -10.04 -2.97 12.63
CA VAL A 21 -8.83 -3.56 12.02
C VAL A 21 -9.15 -4.30 10.71
N ILE A 22 -10.26 -5.04 10.67
CA ILE A 22 -10.67 -5.78 9.46
C ILE A 22 -11.02 -4.80 8.33
N ILE A 23 -11.81 -3.77 8.62
CA ILE A 23 -12.17 -2.75 7.61
C ILE A 23 -10.94 -1.94 7.20
N GLY A 24 -10.06 -1.58 8.15
CA GLY A 24 -8.83 -0.85 7.84
C GLY A 24 -7.88 -1.61 6.90
N SER A 25 -7.74 -2.92 7.10
CA SER A 25 -6.92 -3.77 6.21
C SER A 25 -7.55 -3.97 4.83
N ALA A 26 -8.87 -4.19 4.77
CA ALA A 26 -9.59 -4.29 3.50
C ALA A 26 -9.55 -2.99 2.69
N PHE A 27 -9.68 -1.84 3.36
CA PHE A 27 -9.59 -0.51 2.75
C PHE A 27 -8.20 -0.25 2.18
N THR A 28 -7.15 -0.59 2.93
CA THR A 28 -5.76 -0.50 2.45
C THR A 28 -5.57 -1.32 1.16
N GLY A 29 -6.15 -2.52 1.09
CA GLY A 29 -6.15 -3.35 -0.11
C GLY A 29 -6.84 -2.70 -1.30
N LEU A 30 -7.99 -2.06 -1.09
CA LEU A 30 -8.71 -1.31 -2.13
C LEU A 30 -7.89 -0.14 -2.67
N VAL A 31 -7.28 0.67 -1.78
CA VAL A 31 -6.46 1.80 -2.23
C VAL A 31 -5.20 1.33 -2.95
N THR A 32 -4.57 0.25 -2.47
CA THR A 32 -3.42 -0.36 -3.13
C THR A 32 -3.77 -0.84 -4.55
N SER A 33 -4.93 -1.49 -4.71
CA SER A 33 -5.42 -1.92 -6.02
C SER A 33 -5.72 -0.74 -6.94
N LEU A 34 -6.33 0.33 -6.42
CA LEU A 34 -6.60 1.55 -7.18
C LEU A 34 -5.29 2.16 -7.70
N VAL A 35 -4.27 2.27 -6.85
CA VAL A 35 -3.01 2.89 -7.21
C VAL A 35 -2.23 2.00 -8.18
N ASN A 36 -2.13 0.71 -7.92
CA ASN A 36 -1.41 -0.21 -8.78
C ASN A 36 -2.05 -0.39 -10.16
N ASN A 37 -3.38 -0.38 -10.26
CA ASN A 37 -4.07 -0.68 -11.51
C ASN A 37 -4.45 0.57 -12.31
N LEU A 38 -4.88 1.66 -11.67
CA LEU A 38 -5.22 2.90 -12.37
C LEU A 38 -4.05 3.86 -12.42
N ILE A 39 -3.47 4.18 -11.26
CA ILE A 39 -2.49 5.27 -11.17
C ILE A 39 -1.16 4.87 -11.81
N ASN A 40 -0.63 3.68 -11.52
CA ASN A 40 0.60 3.20 -12.17
C ASN A 40 0.41 3.03 -13.70
N ALA A 41 -0.77 2.62 -14.14
CA ALA A 41 -1.08 2.56 -15.57
C ALA A 41 -1.12 3.96 -16.21
N LEU A 42 -1.74 4.93 -15.54
CA LEU A 42 -1.79 6.32 -15.98
C LEU A 42 -0.40 6.97 -16.02
N ILE A 43 0.41 6.74 -14.97
CA ILE A 43 1.80 7.21 -14.91
C ILE A 43 2.63 6.52 -15.97
N GLY A 44 2.44 5.22 -16.20
CA GLY A 44 3.14 4.45 -17.23
C GLY A 44 2.89 4.97 -18.65
N MET A 45 1.80 5.71 -18.88
CA MET A 45 1.53 6.40 -20.15
C MET A 45 2.35 7.68 -20.33
N PHE A 46 2.69 8.40 -19.25
CA PHE A 46 3.42 9.68 -19.31
C PHE A 46 4.92 9.54 -18.99
N VAL A 47 5.26 8.61 -18.10
CA VAL A 47 6.61 8.23 -17.74
C VAL A 47 6.81 6.83 -18.29
N GLN A 48 7.59 6.70 -19.36
CA GLN A 48 8.02 5.40 -19.84
C GLN A 48 8.77 4.73 -18.67
N SER A 49 8.07 3.81 -17.97
CA SER A 49 8.40 3.18 -16.68
C SER A 49 9.82 2.58 -16.59
N THR A 50 10.49 2.51 -17.74
CA THR A 50 11.75 1.85 -17.97
C THR A 50 12.97 2.77 -17.81
N ALA A 51 12.84 4.10 -17.74
CA ALA A 51 14.05 4.96 -17.66
C ALA A 51 14.70 4.99 -16.26
N LEU A 52 13.91 5.05 -15.18
CA LEU A 52 14.45 5.14 -13.81
C LEU A 52 14.86 3.77 -13.24
N ALA A 53 14.08 2.70 -13.52
CA ALA A 53 14.40 1.35 -13.05
C ALA A 53 15.66 0.74 -13.70
N ASN A 54 16.10 1.28 -14.84
CA ASN A 54 17.32 0.88 -15.53
C ASN A 54 18.59 1.60 -15.05
N PHE A 55 18.47 2.49 -14.07
CA PHE A 55 19.65 2.99 -13.38
C PHE A 55 20.13 1.93 -12.38
N TYR A 56 21.09 1.14 -12.84
CA TYR A 56 21.85 0.21 -12.03
C TYR A 56 23.32 0.61 -12.07
N PHE A 57 24.00 0.50 -10.92
CA PHE A 57 25.45 0.61 -10.86
C PHE A 57 26.04 -0.75 -10.52
N TYR A 58 27.14 -1.11 -11.19
CA TYR A 58 27.89 -2.33 -10.87
C TYR A 58 29.02 -1.97 -9.93
N ILE A 59 29.00 -2.54 -8.72
CA ILE A 59 30.19 -2.60 -7.87
C ILE A 59 30.70 -4.03 -7.95
N ASP A 60 31.82 -4.19 -8.64
CA ASP A 60 32.55 -5.45 -8.87
C ASP A 60 31.72 -6.54 -9.59
N LYS A 61 30.75 -7.17 -8.92
CA LYS A 61 29.81 -8.18 -9.48
C LYS A 61 28.38 -8.08 -8.95
N ILE A 62 28.08 -7.09 -8.12
CA ILE A 62 26.76 -6.92 -7.49
C ILE A 62 25.99 -5.84 -8.25
N LYS A 63 24.82 -6.20 -8.77
CA LYS A 63 23.90 -5.29 -9.47
C LYS A 63 23.12 -4.48 -8.45
N PHE A 64 23.52 -3.22 -8.21
CA PHE A 64 22.77 -2.30 -7.36
C PHE A 64 21.70 -1.58 -8.17
N THR A 65 20.46 -2.05 -8.10
CA THR A 65 19.28 -1.46 -8.75
C THR A 65 18.66 -0.37 -7.87
N TYR A 66 19.37 0.73 -7.65
CA TYR A 66 18.83 1.88 -6.92
C TYR A 66 17.63 2.52 -7.66
N GLY A 67 17.59 2.37 -8.98
CA GLY A 67 16.48 2.78 -9.81
C GLY A 67 15.15 2.11 -9.46
N ALA A 68 15.17 0.85 -9.03
CA ALA A 68 13.97 0.14 -8.59
C ALA A 68 13.46 0.69 -7.25
N PHE A 69 14.36 0.92 -6.30
CA PHE A 69 14.02 1.50 -5.00
C PHE A 69 13.44 2.92 -5.13
N LEU A 70 13.97 3.74 -6.03
CA LEU A 70 13.45 5.07 -6.30
C LEU A 70 12.06 5.01 -6.93
N ASN A 71 11.82 4.06 -7.84
CA ASN A 71 10.50 3.81 -8.42
C ASN A 71 9.49 3.41 -7.32
N ASP A 72 9.85 2.47 -6.46
CA ASP A 72 9.00 2.04 -5.33
C ASP A 72 8.71 3.19 -4.37
N THR A 73 9.69 4.06 -4.11
CA THR A 73 9.51 5.25 -3.27
C THR A 73 8.54 6.25 -3.90
N ILE A 74 8.65 6.50 -5.21
CA ILE A 74 7.73 7.38 -5.92
C ILE A 74 6.31 6.79 -5.90
N ASN A 75 6.15 5.50 -6.18
CA ASN A 75 4.86 4.82 -6.11
C ASN A 75 4.27 4.88 -4.69
N PHE A 76 5.10 4.74 -3.66
CA PHE A 76 4.66 4.87 -2.27
C PHE A 76 4.13 6.28 -1.97
N VAL A 77 4.87 7.33 -2.35
CA VAL A 77 4.45 8.73 -2.14
C VAL A 77 3.14 9.02 -2.88
N ILE A 78 2.99 8.52 -4.11
CA ILE A 78 1.77 8.67 -4.90
C ILE A 78 0.61 7.92 -4.26
N THR A 79 0.84 6.69 -3.81
CA THR A 79 -0.17 5.90 -3.07
C THR A 79 -0.64 6.65 -1.84
N ALA A 80 0.29 7.15 -1.02
CA ALA A 80 -0.01 7.91 0.19
C ALA A 80 -0.80 9.19 -0.11
N PHE A 81 -0.48 9.88 -1.20
CA PHE A 81 -1.20 11.07 -1.65
C PHE A 81 -2.63 10.75 -2.10
N VAL A 82 -2.83 9.64 -2.82
CA VAL A 82 -4.16 9.19 -3.25
C VAL A 82 -5.00 8.76 -2.06
N VAL A 83 -4.44 7.99 -1.11
CA VAL A 83 -5.09 7.65 0.16
C VAL A 83 -5.53 8.93 0.88
N PHE A 84 -4.66 9.93 0.97
CA PHE A 84 -4.96 11.21 1.62
C PHE A 84 -6.13 11.94 0.96
N ILE A 85 -6.18 12.00 -0.37
CA ILE A 85 -7.30 12.62 -1.08
C ILE A 85 -8.61 11.87 -0.79
N ILE A 86 -8.61 10.54 -0.86
CA ILE A 86 -9.83 9.74 -0.65
C ILE A 86 -10.36 9.93 0.78
N ILE A 87 -9.49 9.85 1.79
CA ILE A 87 -9.89 10.05 3.20
C ILE A 87 -10.40 11.47 3.42
N LYS A 88 -9.84 12.49 2.75
CA LYS A 88 -10.26 13.89 2.90
C LYS A 88 -11.60 14.19 2.20
N VAL A 89 -11.93 13.45 1.14
CA VAL A 89 -13.19 13.61 0.40
C VAL A 89 -14.35 12.94 1.11
N CYS A 90 -14.09 11.86 1.85
CA CYS A 90 -15.05 11.21 2.75
C CYS A 90 -15.23 11.97 4.07
#